data_AF-A0A7J3BDU4-F1
#
_entry.id   AF-A0A7J3BDU4-F1
#
_cell.length_a   1.000
_cell.length_b   1.000
_cell.length_c   1.000
_cell.angle_alpha   90.00
_cell.angle_beta   90.00
_cell.angle_gamma   90.00
#
_symmetry.space_group_name_H-M   'P 1'
#
loop_
_entity.id
_entity.type
_entity.pdbx_description
1 polymer ?
#
loop_
_entity_poly.entity_id
_entity_poly.type
_entity_poly.pdbx_seq_one_letter_code
_entity_poly.pdbx_strand_id
1 'polypeptide(L)'
;MPSPQMRMEIRPQGQLGCEGSSLHGNLYWLPRRPPRPMERRSVTLPRNGIQLQAELKSESIDDLLQHLLSSWFEAIGRPAEAQEKVLQDLLRAYSTTKLGKEHAISADLGLQEFRQNLPIFRYEELVPYFDLIEKGEFNAILADRPVGWVMTRGTTGQHKVIPVTQNHLDKILICGSRAVTNYVLRTHDYTLLEGKALNLNFPSVVYQRRLGDQLVSYGYSSGTYARLHPGFIGMELTPPQEDIDEQGADLTREGWERRFAVTYEASKGQNVRCAIGVAPVIRSFARYLKRRHGVFPKKLWNMHAIFCTSVRNIHWSYEPTLKAQYGAKSGVEIYSATEGVFAQQLNEYLYVVPNFDAYLFEVVSGGAVKLLHEMRRGEWGRLIVSSRLLPRYDIGDLVECTGKGYYRVIGRARTRTFLEQYLRRAITRWFT
;
A
#
# COMPACT_ATOMS: atom_id res chain seq x y z
N MET A 1 15.01 -42.35 -56.31
CA MET A 1 16.08 -41.88 -55.41
C MET A 1 15.53 -40.79 -54.50
N PRO A 2 15.48 -41.04 -53.18
CA PRO A 2 15.58 -39.95 -52.22
C PRO A 2 16.63 -40.27 -51.15
N SER A 3 17.44 -39.29 -50.77
CA SER A 3 18.27 -39.34 -49.56
C SER A 3 18.52 -37.91 -49.05
N PRO A 4 18.81 -37.71 -47.75
CA PRO A 4 17.98 -38.17 -46.64
C PRO A 4 17.74 -37.11 -45.55
N GLN A 5 16.74 -37.41 -44.73
CA GLN A 5 16.41 -36.75 -43.46
C GLN A 5 17.54 -36.85 -42.44
N MET A 6 17.71 -35.81 -41.61
CA MET A 6 18.43 -35.90 -40.34
C MET A 6 17.45 -35.57 -39.19
N ARG A 7 16.82 -36.61 -38.64
CA ARG A 7 16.24 -36.62 -37.30
C ARG A 7 17.33 -37.12 -36.35
N MET A 8 17.60 -36.39 -35.28
CA MET A 8 18.36 -36.88 -34.13
C MET A 8 17.38 -37.12 -32.98
N GLU A 9 17.17 -38.39 -32.65
CA GLU A 9 16.67 -38.85 -31.36
C GLU A 9 17.76 -39.70 -30.69
N ILE A 10 17.55 -39.98 -29.39
CA ILE A 10 18.17 -41.04 -28.55
C ILE A 10 19.42 -40.55 -27.78
N ARG A 11 19.56 -40.58 -26.45
CA ARG A 11 18.85 -41.23 -25.31
C ARG A 11 19.27 -40.56 -23.97
N PRO A 12 18.59 -40.86 -22.85
CA PRO A 12 18.96 -40.43 -21.50
C PRO A 12 20.00 -41.37 -20.87
N GLN A 13 21.03 -40.80 -20.22
CA GLN A 13 21.81 -41.46 -19.17
C GLN A 13 21.10 -41.14 -17.84
N GLY A 14 20.86 -42.05 -16.90
CA GLY A 14 21.54 -43.28 -16.57
C GLY A 14 21.78 -43.24 -15.06
N GLN A 15 20.98 -43.99 -14.31
CA GLN A 15 21.09 -44.17 -12.86
C GLN A 15 22.46 -44.75 -12.46
N LEU A 16 23.02 -44.24 -11.37
CA LEU A 16 23.93 -44.98 -10.49
C LEU A 16 23.34 -44.92 -9.09
N GLY A 17 22.92 -46.07 -8.58
CA GLY A 17 22.59 -46.28 -7.18
C GLY A 17 23.69 -47.11 -6.51
N CYS A 18 23.93 -46.81 -5.24
CA CYS A 18 24.35 -47.70 -4.14
C CYS A 18 24.14 -46.85 -2.87
N GLU A 19 23.04 -47.08 -2.16
CA GLU A 19 22.93 -47.95 -0.97
C GLU A 19 23.38 -47.28 0.34
N GLY A 20 22.43 -47.15 1.27
CA GLY A 20 22.64 -47.45 2.67
C GLY A 20 23.14 -46.34 3.60
N SER A 21 22.23 -45.51 4.11
CA SER A 21 22.12 -45.36 5.58
C SER A 21 20.82 -44.67 5.96
N SER A 22 20.01 -45.44 6.66
CA SER A 22 18.74 -45.08 7.28
C SER A 22 18.96 -44.16 8.48
N LEU A 23 18.39 -42.95 8.45
CA LEU A 23 17.95 -42.26 9.65
C LEU A 23 16.60 -41.61 9.37
N HIS A 24 15.54 -42.27 9.85
CA HIS A 24 14.19 -41.70 9.93
C HIS A 24 14.22 -40.48 10.86
N GLY A 25 13.92 -39.31 10.33
CA GLY A 25 13.72 -38.07 11.08
C GLY A 25 12.40 -37.41 10.71
N ASN A 26 11.29 -38.00 11.15
CA ASN A 26 9.99 -37.32 11.21
C ASN A 26 10.11 -36.15 12.20
N LEU A 27 10.12 -34.89 11.72
CA LEU A 27 9.85 -33.74 12.59
C LEU A 27 8.41 -33.26 12.36
N TYR A 28 7.53 -33.81 13.20
CA TYR A 28 6.22 -33.26 13.49
C TYR A 28 6.37 -31.85 14.08
N TRP A 29 5.61 -30.89 13.53
CA TRP A 29 5.33 -29.62 14.17
C TRP A 29 4.55 -29.87 15.46
N LEU A 30 5.23 -29.81 16.62
CA LEU A 30 4.57 -29.82 17.92
C LEU A 30 4.00 -28.42 18.24
N PRO A 31 2.73 -28.32 18.67
CA PRO A 31 2.16 -27.07 19.14
C PRO A 31 2.78 -26.68 20.49
N ARG A 32 3.28 -25.45 20.59
CA ARG A 32 3.78 -24.87 21.85
C ARG A 32 2.64 -24.78 22.86
N ARG A 33 2.84 -25.33 24.06
CA ARG A 33 1.93 -25.19 25.22
C ARG A 33 1.82 -23.71 25.65
N PRO A 34 0.64 -23.24 26.10
CA PRO A 34 0.50 -21.92 26.68
C PRO A 34 1.21 -21.83 28.05
N PRO A 35 1.68 -20.64 28.47
CA PRO A 35 2.31 -20.46 29.78
C PRO A 35 1.29 -20.64 30.92
N ARG A 36 1.77 -21.18 32.05
CA ARG A 36 0.96 -21.40 33.26
C ARG A 36 0.46 -20.08 33.88
N PRO A 37 -0.72 -20.04 34.50
CA PRO A 37 -1.21 -18.86 35.19
C PRO A 37 -0.37 -18.57 36.44
N MET A 38 0.01 -17.29 36.60
CA MET A 38 0.71 -16.74 37.76
C MET A 38 -0.23 -16.73 38.98
N GLU A 39 0.25 -17.19 40.14
CA GLU A 39 -0.47 -17.16 41.42
C GLU A 39 -0.87 -15.73 41.82
N ARG A 40 -2.13 -15.56 42.22
CA ARG A 40 -2.62 -14.30 42.81
C ARG A 40 -2.02 -14.13 44.20
N ARG A 41 -1.07 -13.21 44.35
CA ARG A 41 -0.76 -12.62 45.67
C ARG A 41 -1.82 -11.56 45.98
N SER A 42 -2.64 -11.83 46.99
CA SER A 42 -3.56 -10.86 47.59
C SER A 42 -2.75 -9.75 48.27
N VAL A 43 -2.82 -8.53 47.74
CA VAL A 43 -2.31 -7.32 48.40
C VAL A 43 -3.50 -6.56 48.97
N THR A 44 -3.58 -6.50 50.30
CA THR A 44 -4.57 -5.73 51.05
C THR A 44 -4.23 -4.24 50.93
N LEU A 45 -5.10 -3.43 50.33
CA LEU A 45 -4.94 -1.98 50.25
C LEU A 45 -5.45 -1.29 51.54
N PRO A 46 -4.72 -0.31 52.11
CA PRO A 46 -5.26 0.50 53.18
C PRO A 46 -6.30 1.49 52.63
N ARG A 47 -7.43 1.58 53.34
CA ARG A 47 -8.47 2.60 53.16
C ARG A 47 -7.85 3.98 53.36
N ASN A 48 -7.87 4.81 52.33
CA ASN A 48 -8.12 6.25 52.39
C ASN A 48 -8.45 6.74 50.98
N GLY A 49 -9.75 6.79 50.69
CA GLY A 49 -10.28 7.59 49.59
C GLY A 49 -10.26 9.07 49.97
N ILE A 50 -10.40 9.91 48.95
CA ILE A 50 -10.32 11.38 48.95
C ILE A 50 -8.88 11.85 48.62
N GLN A 51 -8.71 12.39 47.40
CA GLN A 51 -7.50 12.97 46.76
C GLN A 51 -6.74 12.13 45.71
N LEU A 52 -7.43 11.27 44.96
CA LEU A 52 -7.01 10.88 43.60
C LEU A 52 -8.15 11.11 42.59
N GLN A 53 -8.84 12.25 42.74
CA GLN A 53 -9.66 12.88 41.70
C GLN A 53 -8.88 14.02 41.06
N ALA A 54 -7.65 13.74 40.63
CA ALA A 54 -6.90 14.60 39.74
C ALA A 54 -6.97 13.97 38.34
N GLU A 55 -7.97 14.42 37.57
CA GLU A 55 -7.95 14.55 36.11
C GLU A 55 -7.27 13.42 35.30
N LEU A 56 -7.83 12.22 35.31
CA LEU A 56 -7.81 11.38 34.12
C LEU A 56 -9.00 11.81 33.26
N LYS A 57 -8.80 12.87 32.45
CA LYS A 57 -9.74 13.21 31.37
C LYS A 57 -9.89 11.96 30.51
N SER A 58 -11.10 11.40 30.44
CA SER A 58 -11.43 10.44 29.40
C SER A 58 -11.29 11.16 28.06
N GLU A 59 -10.24 10.87 27.28
CA GLU A 59 -10.15 11.37 25.90
C GLU A 59 -11.40 10.94 25.14
N SER A 60 -12.05 11.88 24.46
CA SER A 60 -13.15 11.53 23.55
C SER A 60 -12.58 10.75 22.35
N ILE A 61 -13.40 9.94 21.68
CA ILE A 61 -12.98 9.25 20.45
C ILE A 61 -12.48 10.27 19.41
N ASP A 62 -13.07 11.47 19.37
CA ASP A 62 -12.62 12.54 18.48
C ASP A 62 -11.22 13.05 18.81
N ASP A 63 -10.86 13.17 20.09
CA ASP A 63 -9.50 13.56 20.51
C ASP A 63 -8.47 12.53 20.04
N LEU A 64 -8.79 11.24 20.18
CA LEU A 64 -7.93 10.15 19.68
C LEU A 64 -7.79 10.20 18.16
N LEU A 65 -8.91 10.33 17.42
CA LEU A 65 -8.88 10.40 15.95
C LEU A 65 -8.12 11.64 15.46
N GLN A 66 -8.28 12.79 16.14
CA GLN A 66 -7.50 14.00 15.86
C GLN A 66 -6.03 13.79 16.15
N HIS A 67 -5.66 13.14 17.25
CA HIS A 67 -4.27 12.82 17.56
C HIS A 67 -3.63 11.96 16.46
N LEU A 68 -4.35 10.92 15.97
CA LEU A 68 -3.89 10.07 14.87
C LEU A 68 -3.71 10.82 13.54
N LEU A 69 -4.41 11.94 13.33
CA LEU A 69 -4.33 12.77 12.13
C LEU A 69 -3.43 14.01 12.29
N SER A 70 -3.01 14.33 13.51
CA SER A 70 -2.33 15.58 13.85
C SER A 70 -1.10 15.84 12.99
N SER A 71 -0.21 14.86 12.85
CA SER A 71 1.01 14.98 12.03
C SER A 71 0.71 15.27 10.56
N TRP A 72 -0.36 14.69 10.02
CA TRP A 72 -0.81 14.96 8.66
C TRP A 72 -1.37 16.38 8.55
N PHE A 73 -2.25 16.77 9.48
CA PHE A 73 -2.90 18.09 9.48
C PHE A 73 -1.90 19.23 9.67
N GLU A 74 -0.88 19.05 10.50
CA GLU A 74 0.22 20.01 10.62
C GLU A 74 1.03 20.11 9.33
N ALA A 75 1.32 18.98 8.70
CA ALA A 75 2.12 18.94 7.48
C ALA A 75 1.41 19.53 6.26
N ILE A 76 0.09 19.43 6.17
CA ILE A 76 -0.68 20.11 5.12
C ILE A 76 -0.76 21.63 5.36
N GLY A 77 -0.73 22.06 6.63
CA GLY A 77 -0.72 23.48 7.00
C GLY A 77 0.66 24.14 6.80
N ARG A 78 1.74 23.38 7.00
CA ARG A 78 3.14 23.83 6.88
C ARG A 78 3.97 22.85 6.04
N PRO A 79 3.66 22.70 4.73
CA PRO A 79 4.27 21.67 3.90
C PRO A 79 5.76 21.87 3.66
N ALA A 80 6.26 23.10 3.62
CA ALA A 80 7.69 23.38 3.49
C ALA A 80 8.47 22.84 4.69
N GLU A 81 8.02 23.14 5.92
CA GLU A 81 8.64 22.64 7.15
C GLU A 81 8.57 21.11 7.26
N ALA A 82 7.43 20.51 6.88
CA ALA A 82 7.28 19.06 6.89
C ALA A 82 8.23 18.37 5.88
N GLN A 83 8.34 18.90 4.67
CA GLN A 83 9.22 18.35 3.64
C GLN A 83 10.70 18.49 4.00
N GLU A 84 11.09 19.58 4.66
CA GLU A 84 12.45 19.73 5.18
C GLU A 84 12.74 18.69 6.26
N LYS A 85 11.83 18.47 7.21
CA LYS A 85 11.98 17.41 8.22
C LYS A 85 12.12 16.01 7.60
N VAL A 86 11.31 15.72 6.59
CA VAL A 86 11.39 14.45 5.86
C VAL A 86 12.73 14.34 5.12
N LEU A 87 13.19 15.40 4.45
CA LEU A 87 14.49 15.41 3.79
C LEU A 87 15.62 15.08 4.77
N GLN A 88 15.67 15.75 5.93
CA GLN A 88 16.69 15.50 6.96
C GLN A 88 16.64 14.06 7.48
N ASP A 89 15.45 13.49 7.63
CA ASP A 89 15.26 12.08 8.00
C ASP A 89 15.81 11.11 6.94
N LEU A 90 15.55 11.41 5.67
CA LEU A 90 16.03 10.63 4.54
C LEU A 90 17.54 10.73 4.37
N LEU A 91 18.14 11.92 4.50
CA LEU A 91 19.59 12.12 4.41
C LEU A 91 20.34 11.33 5.49
N ARG A 92 19.85 11.37 6.74
CA ARG A 92 20.38 10.53 7.82
C ARG A 92 20.30 9.04 7.48
N ALA A 93 19.19 8.57 6.92
CA ALA A 93 19.07 7.18 6.49
C ALA A 93 20.03 6.85 5.34
N TYR A 94 19.99 7.63 4.25
CA TYR A 94 20.76 7.37 3.03
C TYR A 94 22.27 7.42 3.25
N SER A 95 22.77 8.32 4.10
CA SER A 95 24.21 8.42 4.43
C SER A 95 24.80 7.13 5.03
N THR A 96 23.97 6.24 5.57
CA THR A 96 24.40 4.92 6.09
C THR A 96 24.50 3.84 5.01
N THR A 97 23.91 4.07 3.83
CA THR A 97 23.79 3.08 2.74
C THR A 97 24.95 3.17 1.76
N LYS A 98 25.17 2.10 0.99
CA LYS A 98 26.16 2.07 -0.10
C LYS A 98 25.78 3.06 -1.21
N LEU A 99 24.53 3.06 -1.65
CA LEU A 99 24.01 4.02 -2.64
C LEU A 99 24.23 5.47 -2.18
N GLY A 100 23.96 5.78 -0.91
CA GLY A 100 24.21 7.12 -0.39
C GLY A 100 25.69 7.51 -0.44
N LYS A 101 26.60 6.59 -0.12
CA LYS A 101 28.06 6.84 -0.23
C LYS A 101 28.51 7.02 -1.67
N GLU A 102 28.01 6.19 -2.60
CA GLU A 102 28.29 6.29 -4.04
C GLU A 102 27.89 7.66 -4.62
N HIS A 103 26.79 8.22 -4.10
CA HIS A 103 26.27 9.52 -4.50
C HIS A 103 26.65 10.65 -3.53
N ALA A 104 27.68 10.49 -2.69
CA ALA A 104 28.15 11.54 -1.77
C ALA A 104 27.03 12.19 -0.92
N ILE A 105 26.09 11.37 -0.41
CA ILE A 105 25.02 11.81 0.48
C ILE A 105 25.51 11.80 1.92
N SER A 106 25.48 12.97 2.55
CA SER A 106 25.72 13.17 3.98
C SER A 106 24.45 13.65 4.70
N ALA A 107 24.43 13.55 6.03
CA ALA A 107 23.27 13.88 6.84
C ALA A 107 22.95 15.38 6.91
N ASP A 108 23.89 16.23 6.52
CA ASP A 108 23.87 17.70 6.63
C ASP A 108 23.62 18.41 5.29
N LEU A 109 23.37 17.67 4.21
CA LEU A 109 23.07 18.26 2.90
C LEU A 109 21.77 19.08 2.91
N GLY A 110 21.76 20.13 2.09
CA GLY A 110 20.54 20.82 1.72
C GLY A 110 19.80 20.12 0.57
N LEU A 111 18.59 20.61 0.28
CA LEU A 111 17.76 20.09 -0.81
C LEU A 111 18.44 20.23 -2.18
N GLN A 112 19.20 21.31 -2.39
CA GLN A 112 19.85 21.56 -3.67
C GLN A 112 20.97 20.54 -3.92
N GLU A 113 21.82 20.31 -2.93
CA GLU A 113 22.90 19.32 -2.97
C GLU A 113 22.33 17.91 -3.10
N PHE A 114 21.27 17.59 -2.33
CA PHE A 114 20.55 16.31 -2.47
C PHE A 114 20.09 16.06 -3.92
N ARG A 115 19.55 17.08 -4.59
CA ARG A 115 19.09 16.99 -5.99
C ARG A 115 20.22 16.87 -7.00
N GLN A 116 21.37 17.48 -6.73
CA GLN A 116 22.55 17.45 -7.59
C GLN A 116 23.27 16.10 -7.49
N ASN A 117 23.38 15.59 -6.27
CA ASN A 117 24.14 14.39 -5.94
C ASN A 117 23.41 13.11 -6.32
N LEU A 118 22.09 13.08 -6.14
CA LEU A 118 21.29 11.89 -6.36
C LEU A 118 20.44 12.02 -7.62
N PRO A 119 20.54 11.12 -8.62
CA PRO A 119 19.69 11.18 -9.81
C PRO A 119 18.25 10.77 -9.49
N ILE A 120 17.35 10.99 -10.45
CA ILE A 120 16.00 10.42 -10.40
C ILE A 120 16.09 8.99 -10.92
N PHE A 121 15.67 8.02 -10.09
CA PHE A 121 15.73 6.61 -10.44
C PHE A 121 14.39 6.09 -10.97
N ARG A 122 14.48 5.23 -11.99
CA ARG A 122 13.42 4.31 -12.39
C ARG A 122 13.62 2.96 -11.72
N TYR A 123 12.59 2.11 -11.81
CA TYR A 123 12.64 0.77 -11.21
C TYR A 123 13.83 -0.03 -11.72
N GLU A 124 14.07 0.01 -13.04
CA GLU A 124 15.13 -0.75 -13.69
C GLU A 124 16.53 -0.40 -13.17
N GLU A 125 16.72 0.85 -12.76
CA GLU A 125 17.99 1.36 -12.22
C GLU A 125 18.22 0.95 -10.76
N LEU A 126 17.15 0.60 -10.02
CA LEU A 126 17.23 0.11 -8.65
C LEU A 126 17.33 -1.42 -8.54
N VAL A 127 16.99 -2.16 -9.61
CA VAL A 127 17.06 -3.63 -9.65
C VAL A 127 18.43 -4.17 -9.21
N PRO A 128 19.58 -3.61 -9.65
CA PRO A 128 20.89 -4.09 -9.20
C PRO A 128 21.06 -4.06 -7.67
N TYR A 129 20.52 -3.03 -6.99
CA TYR A 129 20.56 -2.96 -5.53
C TYR A 129 19.60 -3.98 -4.87
N PHE A 130 18.47 -4.27 -5.50
CA PHE A 130 17.56 -5.32 -5.03
C PHE A 130 18.18 -6.72 -5.17
N ASP A 131 18.96 -6.96 -6.21
CA ASP A 131 19.67 -8.23 -6.38
C ASP A 131 20.79 -8.41 -5.34
N LEU A 132 21.39 -7.31 -4.86
CA LEU A 132 22.32 -7.33 -3.72
C LEU A 132 21.59 -7.66 -2.41
N ILE A 133 20.40 -7.09 -2.18
CA ILE A 133 19.55 -7.44 -1.02
C ILE A 133 19.21 -8.93 -1.02
N GLU A 134 18.89 -9.50 -2.18
CA GLU A 134 18.62 -10.94 -2.30
C GLU A 134 19.81 -11.79 -1.83
N LYS A 135 21.04 -11.31 -2.03
CA LYS A 135 22.29 -11.94 -1.59
C LYS A 135 22.69 -11.62 -0.14
N GLY A 136 21.93 -10.79 0.57
CA GLY A 136 22.20 -10.42 1.97
C GLY A 136 22.91 -9.08 2.16
N GLU A 137 23.25 -8.37 1.09
CA GLU A 137 23.85 -7.03 1.14
C GLU A 137 22.77 -5.94 1.34
N PHE A 138 22.10 -5.96 2.50
CA PHE A 138 20.92 -5.12 2.74
C PHE A 138 21.22 -3.61 2.70
N ASN A 139 22.40 -3.22 3.19
CA ASN A 139 22.85 -1.83 3.20
C ASN A 139 23.20 -1.28 1.81
N ALA A 140 23.03 -2.06 0.74
CA ALA A 140 23.18 -1.60 -0.64
C ALA A 140 22.32 -0.35 -0.91
N ILE A 141 21.07 -0.35 -0.43
CA ILE A 141 20.13 0.77 -0.57
C ILE A 141 19.25 0.99 0.67
N LEU A 142 19.17 0.02 1.61
CA LEU A 142 18.30 0.12 2.78
C LEU A 142 19.08 0.51 4.03
N ALA A 143 18.59 1.51 4.75
CA ALA A 143 19.08 1.83 6.10
C ALA A 143 18.52 0.85 7.15
N ASP A 144 17.29 0.38 6.94
CA ASP A 144 16.62 -0.57 7.82
C ASP A 144 16.73 -2.00 7.27
N ARG A 145 16.74 -3.00 8.16
CA ARG A 145 16.72 -4.40 7.71
C ARG A 145 15.41 -4.71 6.97
N PRO A 146 15.48 -5.39 5.82
CA PRO A 146 14.28 -5.86 5.13
C PRO A 146 13.64 -7.02 5.91
N VAL A 147 12.32 -7.11 5.83
CA VAL A 147 11.48 -8.15 6.44
C VAL A 147 10.79 -9.04 5.41
N GLY A 148 10.90 -8.70 4.12
CA GLY A 148 10.33 -9.48 3.04
C GLY A 148 10.35 -8.77 1.71
N TRP A 149 9.55 -9.28 0.78
CA TRP A 149 9.34 -8.73 -0.55
C TRP A 149 7.85 -8.48 -0.79
N VAL A 150 7.55 -7.52 -1.65
CA VAL A 150 6.21 -7.32 -2.21
C VAL A 150 6.31 -7.15 -3.71
N MET A 151 5.28 -7.56 -4.43
CA MET A 151 5.20 -7.32 -5.87
C MET A 151 4.00 -6.49 -6.28
N THR A 152 4.21 -5.75 -7.38
CA THR A 152 3.15 -5.01 -8.07
C THR A 152 2.30 -5.96 -8.91
N ARG A 153 1.04 -5.57 -9.16
CA ARG A 153 0.18 -6.29 -10.10
C ARG A 153 0.72 -6.31 -11.53
N GLY A 154 1.45 -5.26 -11.95
CA GLY A 154 1.82 -5.04 -13.34
C GLY A 154 0.60 -4.83 -14.25
N THR A 155 0.65 -3.86 -15.17
CA THR A 155 -0.38 -3.73 -16.23
C THR A 155 0.19 -3.82 -17.64
N THR A 156 1.52 -3.86 -17.79
CA THR A 156 2.21 -3.82 -19.09
C THR A 156 3.60 -4.50 -19.10
N GLY A 157 3.91 -5.44 -18.20
CA GLY A 157 5.24 -6.08 -18.17
C GLY A 157 5.48 -6.97 -16.96
N GLN A 158 6.76 -7.31 -16.73
CA GLN A 158 7.24 -8.05 -15.55
C GLN A 158 6.81 -7.35 -14.25
N HIS A 159 6.45 -8.14 -13.24
CA HIS A 159 6.07 -7.62 -11.93
C HIS A 159 7.26 -6.92 -11.29
N LYS A 160 7.10 -5.66 -10.90
CA LYS A 160 8.09 -5.02 -10.02
C LYS A 160 8.04 -5.72 -8.67
N VAL A 161 9.18 -6.20 -8.21
CA VAL A 161 9.39 -6.78 -6.88
C VAL A 161 10.28 -5.82 -6.10
N ILE A 162 9.83 -5.43 -4.91
CA ILE A 162 10.46 -4.41 -4.08
C ILE A 162 10.67 -5.00 -2.68
N PRO A 163 11.84 -4.81 -2.06
CA PRO A 163 12.04 -5.23 -0.68
C PRO A 163 11.14 -4.38 0.24
N VAL A 164 10.78 -4.89 1.41
CA VAL A 164 10.05 -4.10 2.40
C VAL A 164 10.76 -4.15 3.74
N THR A 165 10.77 -3.03 4.44
CA THR A 165 11.29 -2.89 5.81
C THR A 165 10.13 -2.65 6.78
N GLN A 166 10.36 -2.81 8.09
CA GLN A 166 9.33 -2.49 9.07
C GLN A 166 8.88 -1.03 8.98
N ASN A 167 9.82 -0.09 8.76
CA ASN A 167 9.50 1.33 8.59
C ASN A 167 8.55 1.57 7.40
N HIS A 168 8.75 0.86 6.28
CA HIS A 168 7.86 0.95 5.13
C HIS A 168 6.45 0.46 5.47
N LEU A 169 6.35 -0.70 6.13
CA LEU A 169 5.06 -1.28 6.52
C LEU A 169 4.30 -0.37 7.48
N ASP A 170 4.99 0.19 8.49
CA ASP A 170 4.39 1.14 9.43
C ASP A 170 3.87 2.39 8.71
N LYS A 171 4.64 2.93 7.74
CA LYS A 171 4.21 4.06 6.92
C LYS A 171 2.97 3.73 6.07
N ILE A 172 2.92 2.54 5.46
CA ILE A 172 1.74 2.07 4.71
C ILE A 172 0.52 2.02 5.63
N LEU A 173 0.65 1.45 6.83
CA LEU A 173 -0.45 1.36 7.79
C LEU A 173 -0.90 2.75 8.24
N ILE A 174 0.01 3.59 8.73
CA ILE A 174 -0.31 4.92 9.24
C ILE A 174 -0.94 5.77 8.14
N CYS A 175 -0.34 5.84 6.96
CA CYS A 175 -0.86 6.67 5.87
C CYS A 175 -2.17 6.10 5.27
N GLY A 176 -2.29 4.78 5.16
CA GLY A 176 -3.50 4.13 4.67
C GLY A 176 -4.70 4.30 5.61
N SER A 177 -4.44 4.29 6.92
CA SER A 177 -5.46 4.44 7.95
C SER A 177 -6.06 5.85 8.00
N ARG A 178 -5.28 6.89 7.63
CA ARG A 178 -5.73 8.30 7.60
C ARG A 178 -7.03 8.52 6.84
N ALA A 179 -7.22 7.83 5.72
CA ALA A 179 -8.45 7.98 4.93
C ALA A 179 -9.70 7.56 5.71
N VAL A 180 -9.58 6.47 6.49
CA VAL A 180 -10.66 5.95 7.32
C VAL A 180 -10.83 6.81 8.57
N THR A 181 -9.74 7.10 9.30
CA THR A 181 -9.78 7.97 10.49
C THR A 181 -10.40 9.32 10.17
N ASN A 182 -9.98 9.96 9.07
CA ASN A 182 -10.49 11.25 8.63
C ASN A 182 -11.97 11.17 8.20
N TYR A 183 -12.37 10.08 7.54
CA TYR A 183 -13.78 9.87 7.21
C TYR A 183 -14.65 9.79 8.48
N VAL A 184 -14.24 8.99 9.47
CA VAL A 184 -14.99 8.82 10.73
C VAL A 184 -15.04 10.13 11.49
N LEU A 185 -13.90 10.81 11.66
CA LEU A 185 -13.84 12.11 12.36
C LEU A 185 -14.75 13.16 11.72
N ARG A 186 -14.77 13.24 10.39
CA ARG A 186 -15.55 14.24 9.65
C ARG A 186 -17.05 13.95 9.64
N THR A 187 -17.42 12.68 9.67
CA THR A 187 -18.83 12.24 9.55
C THR A 187 -19.46 11.89 10.89
N HIS A 188 -18.66 11.77 11.95
CA HIS A 188 -19.03 11.21 13.25
C HIS A 188 -19.69 9.82 13.14
N ASP A 189 -19.37 9.07 12.08
CA ASP A 189 -19.93 7.72 11.84
C ASP A 189 -19.07 6.65 12.53
N TYR A 190 -19.05 6.67 13.86
CA TYR A 190 -18.23 5.73 14.66
C TYR A 190 -18.65 4.26 14.49
N THR A 191 -19.91 4.01 14.06
CA THR A 191 -20.40 2.66 13.77
C THR A 191 -19.65 1.98 12.62
N LEU A 192 -18.90 2.75 11.82
CA LEU A 192 -17.96 2.20 10.85
C LEU A 192 -16.87 1.36 11.54
N LEU A 193 -16.35 1.82 12.69
CA LEU A 193 -15.27 1.17 13.45
C LEU A 193 -15.70 -0.15 14.09
N GLU A 194 -17.01 -0.32 14.35
CA GLU A 194 -17.61 -1.55 14.89
C GLU A 194 -17.92 -2.59 13.79
N GLY A 195 -17.73 -2.21 12.54
CA GLY A 195 -18.02 -3.02 11.37
C GLY A 195 -16.82 -3.78 10.84
N LYS A 196 -17.10 -4.65 9.87
CA LYS A 196 -16.07 -5.33 9.09
C LYS A 196 -15.89 -4.72 7.71
N ALA A 197 -14.70 -4.85 7.18
CA ALA A 197 -14.32 -4.45 5.84
C ALA A 197 -14.22 -5.68 4.92
N LEU A 198 -14.85 -5.64 3.74
CA LEU A 198 -14.70 -6.73 2.77
C LEU A 198 -13.24 -6.86 2.32
N ASN A 199 -12.67 -8.04 2.52
CA ASN A 199 -11.37 -8.40 1.99
C ASN A 199 -11.53 -8.90 0.54
N LEU A 200 -11.11 -8.04 -0.39
CA LEU A 200 -11.10 -8.33 -1.83
C LEU A 200 -9.68 -8.19 -2.40
N ASN A 201 -8.67 -8.39 -1.56
CA ASN A 201 -7.29 -8.19 -1.93
C ASN A 201 -6.75 -9.33 -2.80
N PHE A 202 -5.65 -9.05 -3.48
CA PHE A 202 -4.88 -10.05 -4.21
C PHE A 202 -4.18 -11.02 -3.23
N PRO A 203 -3.75 -12.21 -3.69
CA PRO A 203 -2.99 -13.15 -2.87
C PRO A 203 -1.66 -12.57 -2.35
N SER A 204 -1.36 -12.82 -1.08
CA SER A 204 -0.14 -12.38 -0.40
C SER A 204 1.03 -13.36 -0.55
N VAL A 205 0.73 -14.59 -0.96
CA VAL A 205 1.70 -15.68 -1.18
C VAL A 205 1.56 -16.18 -2.62
N VAL A 206 2.58 -15.94 -3.44
CA VAL A 206 2.59 -16.31 -4.86
C VAL A 206 3.90 -16.95 -5.28
N TYR A 207 5.02 -16.33 -4.91
CA TYR A 207 6.36 -16.77 -5.26
C TYR A 207 7.24 -16.83 -4.01
N GLN A 208 8.44 -17.39 -4.17
CA GLN A 208 9.49 -17.36 -3.15
C GLN A 208 10.71 -16.64 -3.70
N ARG A 209 11.38 -15.86 -2.87
CA ARG A 209 12.63 -15.16 -3.21
C ARG A 209 13.57 -15.19 -2.02
N ARG A 210 14.88 -15.19 -2.27
CA ARG A 210 15.85 -15.12 -1.18
C ARG A 210 15.86 -13.74 -0.55
N LEU A 211 16.18 -13.70 0.73
CA LEU A 211 16.46 -12.50 1.51
C LEU A 211 17.69 -12.81 2.37
N GLY A 212 18.87 -12.70 1.75
CA GLY A 212 20.10 -13.28 2.29
C GLY A 212 19.99 -14.81 2.34
N ASP A 213 20.21 -15.38 3.53
CA ASP A 213 20.18 -16.82 3.73
C ASP A 213 18.77 -17.41 3.85
N GLN A 214 17.74 -16.55 3.95
CA GLN A 214 16.35 -16.98 4.13
C GLN A 214 15.62 -17.05 2.78
N LEU A 215 14.81 -18.10 2.58
CA LEU A 215 13.84 -18.16 1.50
C LEU A 215 12.48 -17.68 2.02
N VAL A 216 11.99 -16.55 1.51
CA VAL A 216 10.74 -15.94 1.98
C VAL A 216 9.68 -15.97 0.89
N SER A 217 8.44 -16.27 1.28
CA SER A 217 7.28 -16.17 0.40
C SER A 217 6.86 -14.71 0.24
N TYR A 218 6.44 -14.34 -0.96
CA TYR A 218 5.93 -13.01 -1.26
C TYR A 218 4.82 -13.05 -2.32
N GLY A 219 4.08 -11.96 -2.39
CA GLY A 219 2.93 -11.82 -3.28
C GLY A 219 2.57 -10.37 -3.51
N TYR A 220 1.33 -10.14 -3.91
CA TYR A 220 0.86 -8.80 -4.26
C TYR A 220 0.77 -7.92 -3.02
N SER A 221 1.24 -6.68 -3.13
CA SER A 221 1.33 -5.75 -2.00
C SER A 221 0.02 -5.56 -1.24
N SER A 222 -1.12 -5.49 -1.93
CA SER A 222 -2.44 -5.37 -1.29
C SER A 222 -2.75 -6.56 -0.37
N GLY A 223 -2.40 -7.79 -0.77
CA GLY A 223 -2.58 -8.98 0.04
C GLY A 223 -1.60 -9.00 1.20
N THR A 224 -0.33 -8.70 0.94
CA THR A 224 0.69 -8.66 1.99
C THR A 224 0.34 -7.67 3.09
N TYR A 225 -0.13 -6.47 2.76
CA TYR A 225 -0.54 -5.48 3.75
C TYR A 225 -1.79 -5.91 4.52
N ALA A 226 -2.77 -6.52 3.84
CA ALA A 226 -3.96 -7.10 4.48
C ALA A 226 -3.62 -8.23 5.45
N ARG A 227 -2.63 -9.06 5.13
CA ARG A 227 -2.15 -10.14 6.01
C ARG A 227 -1.43 -9.62 7.25
N LEU A 228 -0.57 -8.61 7.07
CA LEU A 228 0.20 -8.02 8.18
C LEU A 228 -0.67 -7.19 9.12
N HIS A 229 -1.77 -6.64 8.59
CA HIS A 229 -2.72 -5.83 9.33
C HIS A 229 -4.15 -6.32 9.07
N PRO A 230 -4.53 -7.48 9.64
CA PRO A 230 -5.85 -8.08 9.44
C PRO A 230 -6.98 -7.24 10.04
N GLY A 231 -6.63 -6.32 10.94
CA GLY A 231 -7.48 -5.22 11.35
C GLY A 231 -6.72 -3.89 11.35
N PHE A 232 -7.45 -2.79 11.18
CA PHE A 232 -6.91 -1.45 11.28
C PHE A 232 -7.98 -0.48 11.81
N ILE A 233 -7.59 0.38 12.77
CA ILE A 233 -8.49 1.32 13.48
C ILE A 233 -9.78 0.62 13.97
N GLY A 234 -9.65 -0.53 14.64
CA GLY A 234 -10.80 -1.26 15.20
C GLY A 234 -11.65 -2.08 14.20
N MET A 235 -11.46 -1.90 12.88
CA MET A 235 -12.17 -2.71 11.87
C MET A 235 -11.38 -3.97 11.50
N GLU A 236 -12.09 -5.07 11.30
CA GLU A 236 -11.52 -6.34 10.82
C GLU A 236 -11.81 -6.59 9.34
N LEU A 237 -10.85 -7.21 8.66
CA LEU A 237 -11.05 -7.74 7.31
C LEU A 237 -11.85 -9.04 7.35
N THR A 238 -12.80 -9.20 6.42
CA THR A 238 -13.54 -10.45 6.25
C THR A 238 -13.57 -10.89 4.79
N PRO A 239 -13.13 -12.11 4.49
CA PRO A 239 -12.43 -13.07 5.35
C PRO A 239 -11.00 -12.61 5.70
N PRO A 240 -10.32 -13.29 6.65
CA PRO A 240 -8.87 -13.19 6.81
C PRO A 240 -8.12 -13.37 5.48
N GLN A 241 -6.91 -12.81 5.39
CA GLN A 241 -6.15 -12.87 4.15
C GLN A 241 -5.65 -14.29 3.83
N GLU A 242 -5.45 -15.12 4.85
CA GLU A 242 -5.09 -16.52 4.74
C GLU A 242 -6.10 -17.32 3.90
N ASP A 243 -7.40 -17.12 4.14
CA ASP A 243 -8.47 -17.79 3.38
C ASP A 243 -8.45 -17.39 1.89
N ILE A 244 -8.04 -16.15 1.59
CA ILE A 244 -7.85 -15.67 0.21
C ILE A 244 -6.62 -16.33 -0.42
N ASP A 245 -5.53 -16.48 0.34
CA ASP A 245 -4.29 -17.09 -0.10
C ASP A 245 -4.46 -18.58 -0.42
N GLU A 246 -5.33 -19.29 0.32
CA GLU A 246 -5.69 -20.70 0.06
C GLU A 246 -6.31 -20.92 -1.33
N GLN A 247 -6.92 -19.88 -1.93
CA GLN A 247 -7.49 -19.97 -3.28
C GLN A 247 -6.43 -19.87 -4.39
N GLY A 248 -5.16 -19.70 -4.01
CA GLY A 248 -4.01 -19.65 -4.89
C GLY A 248 -3.86 -18.36 -5.70
N ALA A 249 -2.80 -18.32 -6.50
CA ALA A 249 -2.38 -17.14 -7.25
C ALA A 249 -3.06 -16.93 -8.61
N ASP A 250 -4.01 -17.80 -8.98
CA ASP A 250 -4.69 -17.77 -10.28
C ASP A 250 -5.50 -16.47 -10.45
N LEU A 251 -5.07 -15.57 -11.34
CA LEU A 251 -5.74 -14.31 -11.63
C LEU A 251 -6.74 -14.37 -12.78
N THR A 252 -7.02 -15.56 -13.32
CA THR A 252 -8.09 -15.73 -14.32
C THR A 252 -9.45 -15.42 -13.71
N ARG A 253 -10.47 -15.34 -14.57
CA ARG A 253 -11.84 -15.15 -14.14
C ARG A 253 -12.26 -16.21 -13.12
N GLU A 254 -11.91 -17.48 -13.34
CA GLU A 254 -12.28 -18.58 -12.45
C GLU A 254 -11.61 -18.45 -11.08
N GLY A 255 -10.32 -18.12 -11.03
CA GLY A 255 -9.62 -17.85 -9.77
C GLY A 255 -10.24 -16.69 -8.98
N TRP A 256 -10.65 -15.62 -9.66
CA TRP A 256 -11.40 -14.54 -9.01
C TRP A 256 -12.79 -14.96 -8.53
N GLU A 257 -13.52 -15.76 -9.30
CA GLU A 257 -14.84 -16.24 -8.88
C GLU A 257 -14.75 -17.19 -7.67
N ARG A 258 -13.68 -18.00 -7.54
CA ARG A 258 -13.39 -18.78 -6.32
C ARG A 258 -13.13 -17.87 -5.11
N ARG A 259 -12.25 -16.88 -5.25
CA ARG A 259 -11.97 -15.91 -4.18
C ARG A 259 -13.23 -15.13 -3.77
N PHE A 260 -14.02 -14.69 -4.73
CA PHE A 260 -15.29 -14.02 -4.44
C PHE A 260 -16.31 -14.92 -3.76
N ALA A 261 -16.34 -16.22 -4.08
CA ALA A 261 -17.18 -17.18 -3.38
C ALA A 261 -16.80 -17.27 -1.90
N VAL A 262 -15.51 -17.44 -1.59
CA VAL A 262 -15.00 -17.46 -0.21
C VAL A 262 -15.31 -16.16 0.51
N THR A 263 -15.06 -15.01 -0.13
CA THR A 263 -15.40 -13.71 0.46
C THR A 263 -16.89 -13.59 0.77
N TYR A 264 -17.74 -14.01 -0.16
CA TYR A 264 -19.18 -13.95 0.02
C TYR A 264 -19.65 -14.86 1.17
N GLU A 265 -19.27 -16.13 1.19
CA GLU A 265 -19.71 -17.08 2.22
C GLU A 265 -19.22 -16.66 3.61
N ALA A 266 -17.97 -16.22 3.73
CA ALA A 266 -17.45 -15.72 4.99
C ALA A 266 -18.18 -14.45 5.44
N SER A 267 -18.45 -13.51 4.55
CA SER A 267 -19.01 -12.20 4.90
C SER A 267 -20.53 -12.18 5.02
N LYS A 268 -21.23 -13.21 4.51
CA LYS A 268 -22.69 -13.28 4.52
C LYS A 268 -23.20 -13.37 5.96
N GLY A 269 -24.11 -12.47 6.33
CA GLY A 269 -24.64 -12.39 7.69
C GLY A 269 -23.73 -11.67 8.70
N GLN A 270 -22.54 -11.21 8.29
CA GLN A 270 -21.69 -10.37 9.14
C GLN A 270 -22.04 -8.88 9.02
N ASN A 271 -21.71 -8.10 10.05
CA ASN A 271 -21.88 -6.65 10.10
C ASN A 271 -20.85 -5.92 9.23
N VAL A 272 -20.92 -6.07 7.91
CA VAL A 272 -20.00 -5.43 6.97
C VAL A 272 -20.43 -3.98 6.73
N ARG A 273 -19.51 -3.03 6.95
CA ARG A 273 -19.77 -1.58 6.85
C ARG A 273 -18.93 -0.87 5.81
N CYS A 274 -17.84 -1.48 5.33
CA CYS A 274 -17.07 -0.88 4.25
C CYS A 274 -16.40 -1.91 3.35
N ALA A 275 -15.82 -1.42 2.26
CA ALA A 275 -14.88 -2.17 1.44
C ALA A 275 -13.67 -1.29 1.15
N ILE A 276 -12.47 -1.88 1.19
CA ILE A 276 -11.21 -1.16 0.94
C ILE A 276 -10.41 -1.90 -0.11
N GLY A 277 -9.90 -1.17 -1.09
CA GLY A 277 -8.94 -1.71 -2.05
C GLY A 277 -9.15 -1.22 -3.48
N VAL A 278 -8.78 -2.07 -4.42
CA VAL A 278 -8.73 -1.73 -5.85
C VAL A 278 -10.15 -1.58 -6.41
N ALA A 279 -10.54 -0.36 -6.83
CA ALA A 279 -11.91 -0.06 -7.27
C ALA A 279 -12.46 -1.01 -8.37
N PRO A 280 -11.68 -1.41 -9.40
CA PRO A 280 -12.09 -2.45 -10.34
C PRO A 280 -12.45 -3.81 -9.73
N VAL A 281 -11.75 -4.22 -8.67
CA VAL A 281 -11.99 -5.50 -7.99
C VAL A 281 -13.27 -5.43 -7.18
N ILE A 282 -13.46 -4.33 -6.43
CA ILE A 282 -14.71 -4.03 -5.70
C ILE A 282 -15.90 -4.07 -6.68
N ARG A 283 -15.81 -3.34 -7.80
CA ARG A 283 -16.86 -3.39 -8.84
C ARG A 283 -17.08 -4.80 -9.41
N SER A 284 -16.03 -5.61 -9.52
CA SER A 284 -16.13 -6.97 -10.05
C SER A 284 -16.80 -7.93 -9.07
N PHE A 285 -16.58 -7.77 -7.77
CA PHE A 285 -17.30 -8.51 -6.73
C PHE A 285 -18.81 -8.23 -6.76
N ALA A 286 -19.22 -6.96 -6.87
CA ALA A 286 -20.65 -6.63 -7.02
C ALA A 286 -21.28 -7.26 -8.26
N ARG A 287 -20.55 -7.29 -9.39
CA ARG A 287 -21.02 -7.97 -10.62
C ARG A 287 -21.08 -9.49 -10.43
N TYR A 288 -20.13 -10.08 -9.71
CA TYR A 288 -20.15 -11.51 -9.37
C TYR A 288 -21.41 -11.86 -8.57
N LEU A 289 -21.69 -11.12 -7.49
CA LEU A 289 -22.89 -11.35 -6.67
C LEU A 289 -24.17 -11.23 -7.49
N LYS A 290 -24.24 -10.22 -8.38
CA LYS A 290 -25.41 -10.04 -9.25
C LYS A 290 -25.60 -11.22 -10.20
N ARG A 291 -24.52 -11.76 -10.78
CA ARG A 291 -24.59 -12.91 -11.70
C ARG A 291 -24.90 -14.22 -10.98
N ARG A 292 -24.25 -14.49 -9.85
CA ARG A 292 -24.30 -15.79 -9.17
C ARG A 292 -25.48 -15.93 -8.21
N HIS A 293 -25.90 -14.82 -7.59
CA HIS A 293 -26.91 -14.80 -6.53
C HIS A 293 -28.08 -13.84 -6.83
N GLY A 294 -28.09 -13.16 -7.97
CA GLY A 294 -29.19 -12.25 -8.36
C GLY A 294 -29.26 -10.93 -7.57
N VAL A 295 -28.41 -10.76 -6.56
CA VAL A 295 -28.43 -9.64 -5.61
C VAL A 295 -27.23 -8.70 -5.75
N PHE A 296 -27.41 -7.45 -5.37
CA PHE A 296 -26.32 -6.48 -5.22
C PHE A 296 -25.88 -6.38 -3.76
N PRO A 297 -24.63 -5.97 -3.47
CA PRO A 297 -24.13 -5.85 -2.10
C PRO A 297 -25.03 -5.03 -1.16
N LYS A 298 -25.70 -3.98 -1.65
CA LYS A 298 -26.65 -3.17 -0.86
C LYS A 298 -27.85 -3.93 -0.26
N LYS A 299 -28.14 -5.12 -0.76
CA LYS A 299 -29.20 -6.00 -0.24
C LYS A 299 -28.70 -6.94 0.86
N LEU A 300 -27.38 -7.09 0.98
CA LEU A 300 -26.74 -7.98 1.93
C LEU A 300 -26.15 -7.22 3.12
N TRP A 301 -25.64 -6.01 2.87
CA TRP A 301 -24.89 -5.24 3.86
C TRP A 301 -25.28 -3.76 3.84
N ASN A 302 -25.20 -3.14 5.01
CA ASN A 302 -25.41 -1.70 5.18
C ASN A 302 -24.05 -0.97 5.06
N MET A 303 -23.59 -0.78 3.83
CA MET A 303 -22.29 -0.15 3.56
C MET A 303 -22.34 1.35 3.83
N HIS A 304 -21.39 1.86 4.59
CA HIS A 304 -21.26 3.27 4.91
C HIS A 304 -20.30 3.95 3.93
N ALA A 305 -19.12 3.37 3.71
CA ALA A 305 -18.09 3.94 2.84
C ALA A 305 -17.39 2.88 1.99
N ILE A 306 -16.82 3.30 0.86
CA ILE A 306 -15.93 2.49 0.03
C ILE A 306 -14.63 3.25 -0.17
N PHE A 307 -13.53 2.70 0.33
CA PHE A 307 -12.21 3.29 0.22
C PHE A 307 -11.49 2.70 -0.99
N CYS A 308 -11.28 3.52 -2.01
CA CYS A 308 -10.84 3.09 -3.34
C CYS A 308 -9.41 3.54 -3.62
N THR A 309 -8.62 2.65 -4.24
CA THR A 309 -7.25 2.92 -4.68
C THR A 309 -6.98 2.40 -6.09
N SER A 310 -5.77 2.72 -6.60
CA SER A 310 -5.04 2.05 -7.69
C SER A 310 -5.48 2.38 -9.11
N VAL A 311 -6.47 3.25 -9.30
CA VAL A 311 -6.88 3.73 -10.63
C VAL A 311 -7.08 5.24 -10.61
N ARG A 312 -6.85 5.89 -11.76
CA ARG A 312 -7.15 7.32 -11.92
C ARG A 312 -8.66 7.57 -11.97
N ASN A 313 -9.07 8.78 -11.63
CA ASN A 313 -10.44 9.28 -11.80
C ASN A 313 -11.50 8.38 -11.16
N ILE A 314 -11.28 7.93 -9.92
CA ILE A 314 -12.19 7.03 -9.18
C ILE A 314 -13.59 7.65 -9.07
N HIS A 315 -13.65 8.93 -8.68
CA HIS A 315 -14.90 9.67 -8.51
C HIS A 315 -15.76 9.75 -9.78
N TRP A 316 -15.13 9.87 -10.95
CA TRP A 316 -15.87 9.95 -12.22
C TRP A 316 -16.17 8.58 -12.83
N SER A 317 -15.27 7.61 -12.67
CA SER A 317 -15.31 6.36 -13.43
C SER A 317 -15.90 5.19 -12.65
N TYR A 318 -15.84 5.22 -11.32
CA TYR A 318 -16.21 4.09 -10.47
C TYR A 318 -17.24 4.47 -9.41
N GLU A 319 -17.09 5.62 -8.75
CA GLU A 319 -17.91 5.98 -7.59
C GLU A 319 -19.43 5.90 -7.84
N PRO A 320 -20.00 6.46 -8.93
CA PRO A 320 -21.45 6.41 -9.14
C PRO A 320 -21.98 4.98 -9.22
N THR A 321 -21.24 4.10 -9.92
CA THR A 321 -21.59 2.68 -10.04
C THR A 321 -21.43 1.96 -8.70
N LEU A 322 -20.33 2.22 -7.99
CA LEU A 322 -20.07 1.60 -6.69
C LEU A 322 -21.13 2.00 -5.67
N LYS A 323 -21.49 3.28 -5.54
CA LYS A 323 -22.58 3.75 -4.68
C LYS A 323 -23.91 3.09 -5.05
N ALA A 324 -24.24 2.99 -6.33
CA ALA A 324 -25.48 2.35 -6.78
C ALA A 324 -25.56 0.84 -6.46
N GLN A 325 -24.43 0.13 -6.53
CA GLN A 325 -24.33 -1.31 -6.27
C GLN A 325 -24.23 -1.65 -4.78
N TYR A 326 -23.45 -0.89 -4.02
CA TYR A 326 -23.18 -1.16 -2.60
C TYR A 326 -24.10 -0.40 -1.65
N GLY A 327 -24.77 0.65 -2.11
CA GLY A 327 -25.57 1.51 -1.23
C GLY A 327 -24.73 2.40 -0.31
N ALA A 328 -23.43 2.50 -0.57
CA ALA A 328 -22.51 3.29 0.24
C ALA A 328 -22.83 4.80 0.18
N LYS A 329 -22.68 5.48 1.32
CA LYS A 329 -22.90 6.93 1.43
C LYS A 329 -21.81 7.69 0.68
N SER A 330 -20.56 7.24 0.77
CA SER A 330 -19.40 7.93 0.17
C SER A 330 -18.39 6.97 -0.47
N GLY A 331 -17.81 7.38 -1.60
CA GLY A 331 -16.56 6.85 -2.10
C GLY A 331 -15.39 7.72 -1.62
N VAL A 332 -14.37 7.11 -1.04
CA VAL A 332 -13.17 7.81 -0.57
C VAL A 332 -11.97 7.41 -1.41
N GLU A 333 -11.30 8.37 -2.05
CA GLU A 333 -10.10 8.12 -2.85
C GLU A 333 -8.83 8.13 -1.99
N ILE A 334 -8.03 7.08 -2.17
CA ILE A 334 -6.68 6.92 -1.63
C ILE A 334 -5.72 6.75 -2.80
N TYR A 335 -4.78 7.67 -2.95
CA TYR A 335 -3.68 7.51 -3.89
C TYR A 335 -2.57 6.68 -3.26
N SER A 336 -2.55 5.40 -3.60
CA SER A 336 -1.50 4.47 -3.18
C SER A 336 -1.01 3.59 -4.32
N ALA A 337 0.20 3.05 -4.13
CA ALA A 337 0.86 2.07 -4.97
C ALA A 337 1.57 1.04 -4.07
N THR A 338 2.28 0.09 -4.68
CA THR A 338 3.15 -0.83 -3.92
C THR A 338 4.28 -0.06 -3.21
N GLU A 339 4.71 1.04 -3.81
CA GLU A 339 5.78 1.92 -3.31
C GLU A 339 5.38 2.79 -2.11
N GLY A 340 4.09 2.94 -1.79
CA GLY A 340 3.64 3.84 -0.73
C GLY A 340 2.16 4.21 -0.76
N VAL A 341 1.68 4.86 0.30
CA VAL A 341 0.38 5.54 0.35
C VAL A 341 0.64 7.05 0.37
N PHE A 342 0.49 7.70 -0.77
CA PHE A 342 1.03 9.04 -0.99
C PHE A 342 0.05 10.16 -0.64
N ALA A 343 -1.25 9.94 -0.83
CA ALA A 343 -2.27 10.97 -0.58
C ALA A 343 -3.66 10.35 -0.36
N GLN A 344 -4.56 11.10 0.26
CA GLN A 344 -5.96 10.71 0.45
C GLN A 344 -6.87 11.93 0.48
N GLN A 345 -8.18 11.73 0.31
CA GLN A 345 -9.15 12.83 0.42
C GLN A 345 -9.18 13.42 1.84
N LEU A 346 -9.13 14.75 1.91
CA LEU A 346 -9.31 15.51 3.14
C LEU A 346 -10.79 15.77 3.45
N ASN A 347 -11.62 15.94 2.42
CA ASN A 347 -13.04 16.28 2.53
C ASN A 347 -13.81 15.82 1.28
N GLU A 348 -15.03 16.32 1.08
CA GLU A 348 -15.91 15.97 -0.06
C GLU A 348 -15.37 16.41 -1.43
N TYR A 349 -14.29 17.19 -1.48
CA TYR A 349 -13.67 17.54 -2.76
C TYR A 349 -13.07 16.31 -3.42
N LEU A 350 -13.24 16.20 -4.74
CA LEU A 350 -12.78 15.07 -5.57
C LEU A 350 -11.26 15.09 -5.84
N TYR A 351 -10.48 15.51 -4.85
CA TYR A 351 -9.03 15.70 -4.90
C TYR A 351 -8.37 15.13 -3.66
N VAL A 352 -7.11 14.75 -3.80
CA VAL A 352 -6.31 14.19 -2.71
C VAL A 352 -5.35 15.21 -2.14
N VAL A 353 -5.00 15.03 -0.87
CA VAL A 353 -4.01 15.84 -0.16
C VAL A 353 -2.83 14.94 0.24
N PRO A 354 -1.57 15.31 -0.05
CA PRO A 354 -0.41 14.44 0.16
C PRO A 354 -0.04 14.24 1.63
N ASN A 355 0.63 13.13 1.91
CA ASN A 355 1.26 12.83 3.20
C ASN A 355 2.65 13.49 3.29
N PHE A 356 2.68 14.84 3.33
CA PHE A 356 3.92 15.65 3.34
C PHE A 356 4.85 15.37 4.53
N ASP A 357 4.38 14.71 5.57
CA ASP A 357 5.15 14.26 6.73
C ASP A 357 5.79 12.87 6.57
N ALA A 358 5.39 12.11 5.54
CA ALA A 358 5.82 10.71 5.39
C ALA A 358 6.79 10.49 4.21
N TYR A 359 6.66 11.29 3.15
CA TYR A 359 7.44 11.17 1.92
C TYR A 359 7.91 12.54 1.43
N LEU A 360 9.09 12.60 0.81
CA LEU A 360 9.55 13.80 0.11
C LEU A 360 9.00 13.75 -1.32
N PHE A 361 8.28 14.80 -1.71
CA PHE A 361 7.60 14.90 -3.00
C PHE A 361 8.25 15.98 -3.87
N GLU A 362 8.77 15.53 -5.00
CA GLU A 362 9.21 16.40 -6.08
C GLU A 362 8.33 16.19 -7.31
N VAL A 363 8.33 17.18 -8.20
CA VAL A 363 7.64 17.11 -9.49
C VAL A 363 8.58 17.58 -10.60
N VAL A 364 8.67 16.79 -11.67
CA VAL A 364 9.32 17.22 -12.91
C VAL A 364 8.26 17.86 -13.80
N SER A 365 8.30 19.19 -13.94
CA SER A 365 7.34 19.98 -14.71
C SER A 365 8.07 21.00 -15.58
N GLY A 366 7.78 21.00 -16.89
CA GLY A 366 8.35 21.98 -17.82
C GLY A 366 9.89 21.99 -17.88
N GLY A 367 10.53 20.85 -17.64
CA GLY A 367 12.00 20.72 -17.62
C GLY A 367 12.67 21.12 -16.29
N ALA A 368 11.90 21.60 -15.30
CA ALA A 368 12.39 21.91 -13.97
C ALA A 368 11.88 20.91 -12.92
N VAL A 369 12.63 20.78 -11.83
CA VAL A 369 12.22 20.02 -10.65
C VAL A 369 11.81 20.98 -9.55
N LYS A 370 10.61 20.80 -8.99
CA LYS A 370 10.09 21.59 -7.86
C LYS A 370 9.63 20.66 -6.74
N LEU A 371 9.48 21.15 -5.53
CA LEU A 371 8.71 20.43 -4.52
C LEU A 371 7.23 20.46 -4.91
N LEU A 372 6.51 19.38 -4.57
CA LEU A 372 5.09 19.25 -4.94
C LEU A 372 4.24 20.41 -4.40
N HIS A 373 4.52 20.87 -3.16
CA HIS A 373 3.80 21.98 -2.53
C HIS A 373 4.07 23.36 -3.14
N GLU A 374 5.12 23.50 -3.96
CA GLU A 374 5.43 24.76 -4.67
C GLU A 374 4.63 24.89 -5.97
N MET A 375 3.95 23.83 -6.40
CA MET A 375 3.16 23.84 -7.62
C MET A 375 2.02 24.83 -7.54
N ARG A 376 1.90 25.67 -8.57
CA ARG A 376 0.76 26.58 -8.70
C ARG A 376 -0.45 25.85 -9.25
N ARG A 377 -1.65 26.43 -9.03
CA ARG A 377 -2.89 25.89 -9.59
C ARG A 377 -2.73 25.70 -11.10
N GLY A 378 -2.95 24.46 -11.53
CA GLY A 378 -2.82 24.04 -12.91
C GLY A 378 -1.40 23.69 -13.35
N GLU A 379 -0.37 23.77 -12.52
CA GLU A 379 0.87 23.10 -12.86
C GLU A 379 0.65 21.58 -12.80
N TRP A 380 1.35 20.85 -13.66
CA TRP A 380 1.29 19.39 -13.72
C TRP A 380 2.64 18.83 -14.15
N GLY A 381 2.95 17.61 -13.75
CA GLY A 381 4.25 17.01 -14.02
C GLY A 381 4.35 15.58 -13.53
N ARG A 382 5.53 14.98 -13.74
CA ARG A 382 5.83 13.63 -13.28
C ARG A 382 6.11 13.66 -11.78
N LEU A 383 5.47 12.77 -11.03
CA LEU A 383 5.67 12.65 -9.59
C LEU A 383 6.95 11.85 -9.29
N ILE A 384 7.83 12.45 -8.51
CA ILE A 384 9.03 11.81 -7.95
C ILE A 384 8.86 11.75 -6.44
N VAL A 385 9.12 10.58 -5.86
CA VAL A 385 8.95 10.34 -4.43
C VAL A 385 10.25 9.81 -3.84
N SER A 386 10.67 10.37 -2.71
CA SER A 386 11.72 9.76 -1.89
C SER A 386 11.16 9.21 -0.58
N SER A 387 11.55 7.98 -0.27
CA SER A 387 11.29 7.28 1.00
C SER A 387 12.54 6.53 1.43
N ARG A 388 12.59 6.03 2.67
CA ARG A 388 13.73 5.18 3.14
C ARG A 388 13.98 3.94 2.27
N LEU A 389 12.98 3.53 1.49
CA LEU A 389 13.03 2.37 0.59
C LEU A 389 13.46 2.75 -0.83
N LEU A 390 12.93 3.88 -1.33
CA LEU A 390 13.03 4.27 -2.73
C LEU A 390 13.48 5.73 -2.79
N PRO A 391 14.77 5.99 -3.01
CA PRO A 391 15.29 7.34 -3.06
C PRO A 391 15.05 7.96 -4.45
N ARG A 392 14.57 9.22 -4.50
CA ARG A 392 14.23 9.99 -5.72
C ARG A 392 13.62 9.15 -6.85
N TYR A 393 12.62 8.36 -6.51
CA TYR A 393 12.06 7.36 -7.40
C TYR A 393 10.91 7.93 -8.25
N ASP A 394 10.98 7.72 -9.56
CA ASP A 394 9.94 8.09 -10.52
C ASP A 394 8.78 7.09 -10.45
N ILE A 395 7.68 7.51 -9.82
CA ILE A 395 6.45 6.70 -9.70
C ILE A 395 5.92 6.32 -11.08
N GLY A 396 6.16 7.15 -12.09
CA GLY A 396 5.63 7.02 -13.45
C GLY A 396 4.21 7.54 -13.61
N ASP A 397 3.73 8.35 -12.65
CA ASP A 397 2.43 9.00 -12.67
C ASP A 397 2.56 10.50 -12.94
N LEU A 398 1.54 11.06 -13.60
CA LEU A 398 1.36 12.50 -13.77
C LEU A 398 0.38 13.02 -12.74
N VAL A 399 0.79 14.08 -12.05
CA VAL A 399 -0.01 14.79 -11.07
C VAL A 399 -0.28 16.22 -11.52
N GLU A 400 -1.39 16.79 -11.07
CA GLU A 400 -1.74 18.20 -11.28
C GLU A 400 -2.18 18.83 -9.97
N CYS A 401 -1.67 20.04 -9.73
CA CYS A 401 -2.10 20.88 -8.62
C CYS A 401 -3.44 21.55 -8.98
N THR A 402 -4.47 21.34 -8.16
CA THR A 402 -5.77 21.97 -8.34
C THR A 402 -5.92 23.26 -7.51
N GLY A 403 -4.88 23.59 -6.74
CA GLY A 403 -4.78 24.76 -5.88
C GLY A 403 -5.07 24.43 -4.41
N LYS A 404 -4.68 25.33 -3.50
CA LYS A 404 -4.92 25.20 -2.04
C LYS A 404 -4.43 23.87 -1.44
N GLY A 405 -3.33 23.32 -1.93
CA GLY A 405 -2.77 22.05 -1.44
C GLY A 405 -3.51 20.79 -1.89
N TYR A 406 -4.44 20.90 -2.85
CA TYR A 406 -5.13 19.76 -3.46
C TYR A 406 -4.49 19.35 -4.78
N TYR A 407 -4.50 18.05 -5.02
CA TYR A 407 -3.90 17.43 -6.20
C TYR A 407 -4.82 16.38 -6.79
N ARG A 408 -4.58 16.05 -8.06
CA ARG A 408 -5.16 14.89 -8.71
C ARG A 408 -4.11 14.12 -9.49
N VAL A 409 -4.29 12.81 -9.57
CA VAL A 409 -3.50 11.94 -10.45
C VAL A 409 -4.20 11.86 -11.80
N ILE A 410 -3.55 12.36 -12.86
CA ILE A 410 -4.10 12.39 -14.22
C ILE A 410 -3.97 11.01 -14.89
N GLY A 411 -2.95 10.23 -14.49
CA GLY A 411 -2.69 8.88 -14.98
C GLY A 411 -1.20 8.60 -15.18
N ARG A 412 -0.87 7.46 -15.78
CA ARG A 412 0.53 7.10 -16.11
C ARG A 412 1.14 8.11 -17.08
N ALA A 413 2.41 8.42 -16.90
CA ALA A 413 3.20 9.29 -17.76
C ALA A 413 3.51 8.62 -19.12
N ARG A 414 2.50 8.53 -19.99
CA ARG A 414 2.57 8.04 -21.37
C ARG A 414 2.28 9.19 -22.33
N THR A 415 2.81 9.13 -23.55
CA THR A 415 2.59 10.13 -24.62
C THR A 415 1.11 10.48 -24.79
N ARG A 416 0.23 9.46 -24.78
CA ARG A 416 -1.22 9.66 -24.83
C ARG A 416 -1.76 10.51 -23.68
N THR A 417 -1.34 10.24 -22.44
CA THR A 417 -1.82 11.00 -21.27
C THR A 417 -1.34 12.45 -21.33
N PHE A 418 -0.11 12.69 -21.78
CA PHE A 418 0.41 14.05 -22.03
C PHE A 418 -0.46 14.78 -23.06
N LEU A 419 -0.78 14.13 -24.18
CA LEU A 419 -1.62 14.71 -25.24
C LEU A 419 -3.05 14.98 -24.76
N GLU A 420 -3.68 14.02 -24.07
CA GLU A 420 -5.02 14.18 -23.48
C GLU A 420 -5.08 15.40 -22.55
N GLN A 421 -4.06 15.56 -21.69
CA GLN A 421 -3.99 16.68 -20.75
C GLN A 421 -3.71 18.02 -21.46
N TYR A 422 -2.84 18.03 -22.46
CA TYR A 422 -2.55 19.23 -23.26
C TYR A 422 -3.80 19.72 -24.00
N LEU A 423 -4.50 18.83 -24.69
CA LEU A 423 -5.75 19.14 -25.41
C LEU A 423 -6.83 19.64 -24.47
N ARG A 424 -7.02 18.96 -23.33
CA ARG A 424 -7.96 19.40 -22.29
C ARG A 424 -7.68 20.84 -21.87
N ARG A 425 -6.42 21.20 -21.69
CA ARG A 425 -6.02 22.55 -21.28
C ARG A 425 -6.20 23.59 -22.37
N ALA A 426 -5.89 23.25 -23.61
CA ALA A 426 -6.15 24.13 -24.75
C ALA A 426 -7.64 24.50 -24.83
N ILE A 427 -8.52 23.51 -24.60
CA ILE A 427 -9.97 23.71 -24.58
C ILE A 427 -10.41 24.51 -23.35
N THR A 428 -9.95 24.17 -22.14
CA THR A 428 -10.42 24.87 -20.93
C THR A 428 -9.89 26.30 -20.80
N ARG A 429 -8.71 26.60 -21.37
CA ARG A 429 -8.16 27.97 -21.44
C ARG A 429 -8.99 28.90 -22.32
N TRP A 430 -9.86 28.37 -23.18
CA TRP A 430 -10.81 29.19 -23.95
C TRP A 430 -12.02 29.63 -23.12
N PHE A 431 -12.28 28.98 -21.98
CA PHE A 431 -13.44 29.23 -21.12
C PHE A 431 -13.10 29.96 -19.81
N THR A 432 -11.84 30.31 -19.59
CA THR A 432 -11.32 31.07 -18.44
C THR A 432 -10.40 32.15 -18.94
#